data_AF-A0A7G9YVF5-F1
#
_entry.id   AF-A0A7G9YVF5-F1
#
_cell.length_a   1.000
_cell.length_b   1.000
_cell.length_c   1.000
_cell.angle_alpha   90.00
_cell.angle_beta   90.00
_cell.angle_gamma   90.00
#
_symmetry.space_group_name_H-M   'P 1'
#
loop_
_entity.id
_entity.type
_entity.pdbx_description
1 polymer ?
#
loop_
_entity_poly.entity_id
_entity_poly.type
_entity_poly.pdbx_seq_one_letter_code
_entity_poly.pdbx_strand_id
1 'polypeptide(L)'
;MGEEKSITIGIKAKLYGQLEAIAQKQGSKLEDEVTEAIKSYIGRLSTYSDDPFFRIGKAGKSGLKDLAKAHDEYLYGRKERKNATEDIH
;
A
#
# COMPACT_ATOMS: atom_id res chain seq x y z
N MET A 1 7.98 -2.04 -34.06
CA MET A 1 9.15 -2.29 -33.19
C MET A 1 9.05 -1.32 -32.03
N GLY A 2 8.92 -1.82 -30.80
CA GLY A 2 8.76 -0.96 -29.62
C GLY A 2 10.06 -0.20 -29.30
N GLU A 3 9.95 0.95 -28.66
CA GLU A 3 11.12 1.71 -28.19
C GLU A 3 11.88 0.92 -27.12
N GLU A 4 13.16 0.65 -27.36
CA GLU A 4 14.06 0.13 -26.32
C GLU A 4 14.48 1.26 -25.38
N LYS A 5 14.36 1.02 -24.08
CA LYS A 5 14.79 1.94 -23.02
C LYS A 5 15.74 1.21 -22.09
N SER A 6 16.90 1.79 -21.82
CA SER A 6 17.89 1.27 -20.88
C SER A 6 17.95 2.14 -19.62
N ILE A 7 18.15 1.50 -18.47
CA ILE A 7 18.26 2.15 -17.16
C ILE A 7 19.40 1.49 -16.41
N THR A 8 20.27 2.31 -15.80
CA THR A 8 21.35 1.84 -14.92
C THR A 8 20.93 2.03 -13.47
N ILE A 9 21.04 0.97 -12.66
CA ILE A 9 20.67 1.00 -11.25
C ILE A 9 21.88 0.64 -10.40
N GLY A 10 22.24 1.51 -9.46
CA GLY A 10 23.26 1.21 -8.46
C GLY A 10 22.68 0.32 -7.35
N ILE A 11 23.30 -0.84 -7.12
CA ILE A 11 22.89 -1.79 -6.08
C ILE A 11 23.97 -1.86 -5.02
N LYS A 12 23.58 -1.97 -3.74
CA LYS A 12 24.53 -2.15 -2.65
C LYS A 12 25.29 -3.47 -2.82
N ALA A 13 26.60 -3.46 -2.54
CA ALA A 13 27.47 -4.63 -2.70
C ALA A 13 26.97 -5.90 -1.99
N LYS A 14 26.37 -5.76 -0.80
CA LYS A 14 25.78 -6.90 -0.06
C LYS A 14 24.64 -7.57 -0.83
N LEU A 15 23.77 -6.76 -1.44
CA LEU A 15 22.66 -7.25 -2.26
C LEU A 15 23.18 -7.84 -3.58
N TYR A 16 24.18 -7.22 -4.18
CA TYR A 16 24.84 -7.76 -5.37
C TYR A 16 25.39 -9.17 -5.12
N GLY A 17 26.13 -9.38 -4.02
CA GLY A 17 26.64 -10.71 -3.68
C GLY A 17 25.55 -11.75 -3.40
N GLN A 18 24.39 -11.32 -2.87
CA GLN A 18 23.24 -12.21 -2.71
C GLN A 18 22.64 -12.63 -4.05
N LEU A 19 22.50 -11.69 -4.99
CA LEU A 19 22.00 -11.97 -6.33
C LEU A 19 22.96 -12.88 -7.10
N GLU A 20 24.27 -12.64 -6.98
CA GLU A 20 25.31 -13.49 -7.58
C GLU A 20 25.27 -14.93 -7.04
N ALA A 21 25.12 -15.09 -5.73
CA ALA A 21 24.98 -16.42 -5.12
C ALA A 21 23.72 -17.17 -5.60
N ILE A 22 22.63 -16.44 -5.86
CA ILE A 22 21.40 -17.04 -6.41
C ILE A 22 21.62 -17.47 -7.85
N ALA A 23 22.20 -16.60 -8.69
CA ALA A 23 22.49 -16.90 -10.09
C ALA A 23 23.44 -18.11 -10.23
N GLN A 24 24.51 -18.16 -9.42
CA GLN A 24 25.44 -19.29 -9.39
C GLN A 24 24.76 -20.61 -9.01
N LYS A 25 23.83 -20.60 -8.04
CA LYS A 25 23.08 -21.81 -7.65
C LYS A 25 22.17 -22.33 -8.75
N GLN A 26 21.67 -21.44 -9.60
CA GLN A 26 20.77 -21.78 -10.70
C GLN A 26 21.51 -22.08 -12.02
N GLY A 27 22.83 -21.83 -12.07
CA GLY A 27 23.62 -22.00 -13.29
C GLY A 27 23.34 -20.95 -14.37
N SER A 28 22.72 -19.83 -13.97
CA SER A 28 22.28 -18.75 -14.86
C SER A 28 23.19 -17.53 -14.74
N LYS A 29 23.15 -16.64 -15.74
CA LYS A 29 23.79 -15.32 -15.62
C LYS A 29 22.99 -14.45 -14.66
N LEU A 30 23.69 -13.61 -13.92
CA LEU A 30 23.09 -12.64 -13.00
C LEU A 30 22.07 -11.74 -13.69
N GLU A 31 22.37 -11.30 -14.91
CA GLU A 31 21.52 -10.39 -15.68
C GLU A 31 20.19 -11.03 -16.07
N ASP A 32 20.23 -12.30 -16.47
CA ASP A 32 19.05 -13.08 -16.85
C ASP A 32 18.15 -13.28 -15.63
N GLU A 33 18.75 -13.66 -14.50
CA GLU A 33 18.05 -13.88 -13.21
C GLU A 33 17.39 -12.59 -12.72
N VAL A 34 18.11 -11.47 -12.75
CA VAL A 34 17.59 -10.16 -12.33
C VAL A 34 16.45 -9.73 -13.26
N THR A 35 16.60 -9.94 -14.57
CA THR A 35 15.57 -9.62 -15.56
C THR A 35 14.30 -10.45 -15.33
N GLU A 36 14.45 -11.75 -15.06
CA GLU A 36 13.34 -12.65 -14.79
C GLU A 36 12.64 -12.32 -13.47
N ALA A 37 13.39 -12.02 -12.42
CA ALA A 37 12.85 -11.58 -11.13
C ALA A 37 12.02 -10.28 -11.27
N ILE A 38 12.51 -9.31 -12.05
CA ILE A 38 11.77 -8.07 -12.34
C ILE A 38 10.50 -8.35 -13.13
N LYS A 39 10.58 -9.18 -14.18
CA LYS A 39 9.41 -9.58 -14.98
C LYS A 39 8.36 -10.29 -14.11
N SER A 40 8.78 -11.22 -13.26
CA SER A 40 7.91 -11.96 -12.34
C SER A 40 7.25 -11.03 -11.33
N TYR A 41 8.00 -10.08 -10.77
CA TYR A 41 7.47 -9.08 -9.85
C TYR A 41 6.41 -8.18 -10.52
N ILE A 42 6.70 -7.68 -11.73
CA ILE A 42 5.76 -6.86 -12.51
C ILE A 42 4.52 -7.67 -12.88
N GLY A 43 4.68 -8.91 -13.36
CA GLY A 43 3.55 -9.78 -13.69
C GLY A 43 2.66 -10.09 -12.48
N ARG A 44 3.26 -10.25 -11.30
CA ARG A 44 2.52 -10.41 -10.06
C ARG A 44 1.75 -9.13 -9.68
N LEU A 45 2.38 -7.96 -9.85
CA LEU A 45 1.76 -6.65 -9.64
C LEU A 45 0.61 -6.37 -10.60
N SER A 46 0.72 -6.76 -11.87
CA SER A 46 -0.37 -6.60 -12.84
C SER A 46 -1.58 -7.44 -12.47
N THR A 47 -1.38 -8.66 -11.96
CA THR A 47 -2.46 -9.50 -11.45
C THR A 47 -3.22 -8.84 -10.30
N TYR A 48 -2.53 -8.11 -9.43
CA TYR A 48 -3.18 -7.34 -8.36
C TYR A 48 -3.80 -6.02 -8.85
N SER A 49 -3.32 -5.45 -9.95
CA SER A 49 -3.86 -4.19 -10.50
C SER A 49 -5.25 -4.38 -11.12
N ASP A 50 -5.53 -5.58 -11.64
CA ASP A 50 -6.84 -5.96 -12.17
C ASP A 50 -7.82 -6.46 -11.10
N ASP A 51 -7.32 -6.71 -9.87
CA ASP A 51 -8.14 -7.19 -8.76
C ASP A 51 -9.07 -6.06 -8.24
N PRO A 52 -10.41 -6.29 -8.22
CA PRO A 52 -11.37 -5.32 -7.73
C PRO A 52 -11.06 -4.80 -6.33
N PHE A 53 -10.49 -5.61 -5.44
CA PHE A 53 -10.11 -5.23 -4.07
C PHE A 53 -9.09 -4.08 -4.06
N PHE A 54 -8.14 -4.08 -4.98
CA PHE A 54 -7.11 -3.04 -5.09
C PHE A 54 -7.53 -1.87 -5.97
N ARG A 55 -8.52 -2.06 -6.87
CA ARG A 55 -9.20 -0.95 -7.60
C ARG A 55 -10.09 -0.11 -6.67
N ILE A 56 -10.50 -0.64 -5.51
CA ILE A 56 -11.23 0.06 -4.44
C ILE A 56 -10.31 1.06 -3.69
N GLY A 57 -9.17 1.48 -4.26
CA GLY A 57 -8.40 2.64 -3.76
C GLY A 57 -9.16 3.98 -3.77
N LYS A 58 -10.39 4.06 -4.30
CA LYS A 58 -11.25 5.26 -4.28
C LYS A 58 -12.66 5.06 -3.72
N ALA A 59 -12.99 3.90 -3.15
CA ALA A 59 -14.28 3.71 -2.48
C ALA A 59 -14.22 3.99 -0.96
N GLY A 60 -13.15 4.60 -0.48
CA GLY A 60 -12.97 5.05 0.91
C GLY A 60 -13.80 6.27 1.31
N LYS A 61 -15.00 6.44 0.75
CA LYS A 61 -16.10 7.10 1.49
C LYS A 61 -16.99 6.01 2.08
N SER A 62 -16.39 5.03 2.76
CA SER A 62 -17.17 4.19 3.66
C SER A 62 -17.83 5.11 4.68
N GLY A 63 -19.15 5.05 4.79
CA GLY A 63 -19.95 5.63 5.88
C GLY A 63 -19.56 5.12 7.28
N LEU A 64 -18.41 4.45 7.42
CA LEU A 64 -17.75 4.12 8.68
C LEU A 64 -17.48 5.37 9.54
N LYS A 65 -17.24 6.53 8.91
CA LYS A 65 -17.12 7.80 9.65
C LYS A 65 -18.45 8.21 10.28
N ASP A 66 -19.57 7.93 9.61
CA ASP A 66 -20.92 8.17 10.14
C ASP A 66 -21.31 7.13 11.20
N LEU A 67 -20.89 5.87 11.05
CA LEU A 67 -21.12 4.84 12.06
C LEU A 67 -20.34 5.10 13.35
N ALA A 68 -19.06 5.49 13.24
CA ALA A 68 -18.25 5.86 14.40
C ALA A 68 -18.83 7.09 15.11
N LYS A 69 -19.28 8.10 14.35
CA LYS A 69 -19.90 9.29 14.91
C LYS A 69 -21.24 8.99 15.60
N ALA A 70 -22.08 8.15 15.01
CA ALA A 70 -23.34 7.72 15.63
C ALA A 70 -23.10 6.88 16.90
N HIS A 71 -22.07 6.05 16.88
CA HIS A 71 -21.66 5.25 18.04
C HIS A 71 -21.14 6.13 19.19
N ASP A 72 -20.31 7.12 18.89
CA ASP A 72 -19.83 8.08 19.89
C ASP A 72 -20.96 8.97 20.43
N GLU A 73 -21.89 9.39 19.57
CA GLU A 73 -23.04 10.22 19.97
C GLU A 73 -24.04 9.42 20.84
N TYR A 74 -24.20 8.12 20.61
CA TYR A 74 -24.98 7.22 21.45
C TYR A 74 -24.33 6.99 22.83
N LEU A 75 -23.02 6.75 22.86
CA LEU A 75 -22.29 6.46 24.11
C LEU A 75 -22.05 7.69 24.98
N TYR A 76 -21.75 8.83 24.36
CA TYR A 76 -21.32 10.03 25.08
C TYR A 76 -22.32 11.16 25.04
N GLY A 77 -23.52 10.93 24.47
CA GLY A 77 -24.72 11.75 24.51
C GLY A 77 -24.46 13.24 24.64
N ARG A 78 -24.63 14.01 23.54
CA ARG A 78 -24.53 15.48 23.49
C ARG A 78 -24.83 16.11 24.85
N LYS A 79 -23.79 16.41 25.63
CA LYS A 79 -23.95 17.15 26.88
C LYS A 79 -24.52 18.50 26.50
N GLU A 80 -25.82 18.67 26.70
CA GLU A 80 -26.46 19.98 26.69
C GLU A 80 -25.63 20.88 27.60
N ARG A 81 -24.97 21.87 27.01
CA ARG A 81 -24.43 22.98 27.79
C ARG A 81 -25.64 23.71 28.37
N LYS A 82 -26.04 23.34 29.57
CA LYS A 82 -26.83 24.21 30.44
C LYS A 82 -25.87 25.25 31.01
N ASN A 83 -25.70 26.34 30.27
CA ASN A 83 -25.09 27.56 30.81
C ASN A 83 -26.21 28.44 31.39
N ALA A 84 -26.01 28.85 32.64
CA ALA A 84 -26.59 30.03 33.33
C ALA A 84 -28.13 30.06 33.46
N THR A 85 -28.71 30.37 34.61
CA THR A 85 -28.54 31.65 35.32
C THR A 85 -29.05 31.50 36.76
N GLU A 86 -28.50 32.33 37.63
CA GLU A 86 -28.88 32.61 39.02
C GLU A 86 -30.40 32.69 39.22
N ASP A 87 -30.89 32.15 40.34
CA ASP A 87 -31.95 32.80 41.12
C ASP A 87 -31.90 32.32 42.57
N ILE A 88 -31.43 33.22 43.43
CA ILE A 88 -31.53 33.16 44.87
C ILE A 88 -32.84 33.87 45.24
N HIS A 89 -33.73 33.19 45.95
CA HIS A 89 -34.72 33.80 46.85
C HIS A 89 -34.85 32.93 48.10
#